data_AF-A0A955AT52-F1
#
_entry.id   AF-A0A955AT52-F1
#
_cell.length_a   1.000
_cell.length_b   1.000
_cell.length_c   1.000
_cell.angle_alpha   90.00
_cell.angle_beta   90.00
_cell.angle_gamma   90.00
#
_symmetry.space_group_name_H-M   'P 1'
#
loop_
_entity.id
_entity.type
_entity.pdbx_description
1 polymer ?
#
loop_
_entity_poly.entity_id
_entity_poly.type
_entity_poly.pdbx_seq_one_letter_code
_entity_poly.pdbx_strand_id
1 'polypeptide(L)'
;MTTITAGMLLRFIEAALAAAPTLLIGAVVAGVLRHLVGTERTRQLFGGETWRGQLKAWAWGMLLPVCSLGVFPIMAELRRSKVSTGSIITFALTAPLFNPLSLLYGFSLATPGMVFAFAFASLIIV
;
A
#
# COMPACT_ATOMS: atom_id res chain seq x y z
N MET A 1 -18.38 5.46 -32.15
CA MET A 1 -17.00 5.80 -31.73
C MET A 1 -16.94 6.88 -30.66
N THR A 2 -17.85 7.86 -30.64
CA THR A 2 -17.93 8.93 -29.63
C THR A 2 -18.34 8.48 -28.22
N THR A 3 -19.08 7.38 -28.09
CA THR A 3 -19.51 6.82 -26.79
C THR A 3 -18.38 6.15 -26.02
N ILE A 4 -17.42 5.52 -26.72
CA ILE A 4 -16.27 4.85 -26.09
C ILE A 4 -15.27 5.88 -25.57
N THR A 5 -14.99 6.95 -26.33
CA THR A 5 -14.07 8.01 -25.90
C THR A 5 -14.63 8.81 -24.72
N ALA A 6 -15.94 9.11 -24.72
CA ALA A 6 -16.61 9.74 -23.58
C ALA A 6 -16.58 8.83 -22.33
N GLY A 7 -16.84 7.53 -22.49
CA GLY A 7 -16.74 6.56 -21.40
C GLY A 7 -15.34 6.42 -20.83
N MET A 8 -14.31 6.45 -21.69
CA MET A 8 -12.91 6.41 -21.27
C MET A 8 -12.52 7.64 -20.46
N LEU A 9 -12.97 8.83 -20.88
CA LEU A 9 -12.72 10.08 -20.15
C LEU A 9 -13.40 10.10 -18.78
N LEU A 10 -14.66 9.66 -18.70
CA LEU A 10 -15.41 9.60 -17.45
C LEU A 10 -14.77 8.65 -16.44
N ARG A 11 -14.34 7.46 -16.87
CA ARG A 11 -13.64 6.50 -16.02
C ARG A 11 -12.29 7.02 -15.52
N PHE A 12 -11.57 7.78 -16.36
CA PHE A 12 -10.30 8.39 -15.98
C PHE A 12 -10.49 9.49 -14.92
N ILE A 13 -11.52 10.32 -15.08
CA ILE A 13 -11.87 11.38 -14.13
C ILE A 13 -12.33 10.78 -12.79
N GLU A 14 -13.20 9.76 -12.80
CA GLU A 14 -13.59 9.03 -11.58
C GLU A 14 -12.38 8.42 -10.87
N ALA A 15 -11.48 7.77 -11.61
CA ALA A 15 -10.26 7.19 -11.03
C ALA A 15 -9.36 8.26 -10.41
N ALA A 16 -9.19 9.42 -11.06
CA ALA A 16 -8.40 10.53 -10.55
C ALA A 16 -9.02 11.14 -9.28
N LEU A 17 -10.34 11.33 -9.25
CA LEU A 17 -11.08 11.81 -8.07
C LEU A 17 -11.04 10.82 -6.91
N ALA A 18 -11.14 9.52 -7.18
CA ALA A 18 -11.00 8.47 -6.17
C ALA A 18 -9.56 8.36 -5.65
N ALA A 19 -8.57 8.61 -6.50
CA ALA A 19 -7.15 8.57 -6.15
C ALA A 19 -6.72 9.78 -5.31
N ALA A 20 -7.25 10.96 -5.57
CA ALA A 20 -6.86 12.20 -4.91
C ALA A 20 -6.80 12.13 -3.37
N PRO A 21 -7.86 11.69 -2.64
CA PRO A 21 -7.80 11.61 -1.18
C PRO A 21 -6.76 10.60 -0.69
N THR A 22 -6.64 9.47 -1.37
CA THR A 22 -5.69 8.41 -1.00
C THR A 22 -4.23 8.79 -1.24
N LEU A 23 -3.95 9.54 -2.32
CA LEU A 23 -2.64 10.13 -2.58
C LEU A 23 -2.29 11.19 -1.55
N LEU A 24 -3.28 12.01 -1.15
CA LEU A 24 -3.11 13.00 -0.08
C LEU A 24 -2.77 12.33 1.25
N ILE A 25 -3.49 11.27 1.63
CA ILE A 25 -3.20 10.49 2.83
C ILE A 25 -1.81 9.85 2.75
N GLY A 26 -1.47 9.21 1.63
CA GLY A 26 -0.14 8.62 1.42
C GLY A 26 0.99 9.66 1.50
N ALA A 27 0.76 10.86 0.95
CA ALA A 27 1.70 11.98 1.03
C ALA A 27 1.83 12.53 2.46
N VAL A 28 0.73 12.62 3.21
CA VAL A 28 0.74 13.02 4.62
C VAL A 28 1.49 11.99 5.46
N VAL A 29 1.22 10.69 5.28
CA VAL A 29 1.93 9.61 5.96
C VAL A 29 3.43 9.65 5.62
N ALA A 30 3.79 9.81 4.35
CA ALA A 30 5.18 9.96 3.93
C ALA A 30 5.83 11.20 4.57
N GLY A 31 5.11 12.32 4.63
CA GLY A 31 5.54 13.54 5.31
C GLY A 31 5.74 13.35 6.82
N VAL A 32 4.85 12.63 7.49
CA VAL A 32 4.95 12.28 8.92
C VAL A 32 6.15 11.35 9.16
N LEU A 33 6.34 10.32 8.32
CA LEU A 33 7.53 9.47 8.38
C LEU A 33 8.81 10.29 8.22
N ARG A 34 8.81 11.25 7.30
CA ARG A 34 9.97 12.11 7.06
C ARG A 34 10.25 13.05 8.24
N HIS A 35 9.22 13.68 8.79
CA HIS A 35 9.39 14.79 9.73
C HIS A 35 9.30 14.38 11.21
N LEU A 36 8.41 13.46 11.57
CA LEU A 36 8.26 12.96 12.95
C LEU A 36 9.15 11.75 13.25
N VAL A 37 9.30 10.83 12.29
CA VAL A 37 10.06 9.59 12.53
C VAL A 37 11.55 9.82 12.23
N GLY A 38 11.87 10.50 11.13
CA GLY A 38 13.23 10.77 10.70
C GLY A 38 13.87 9.57 10.00
N THR A 39 14.77 9.84 9.04
CA THR A 39 15.35 8.83 8.13
C THR A 39 15.98 7.65 8.86
N GLU A 40 16.64 7.88 10.00
CA GLU A 40 17.33 6.85 10.78
C GLU A 40 16.36 5.89 11.48
N ARG A 41 15.27 6.41 12.05
CA ARG A 41 14.24 5.55 12.66
C ARG A 41 13.37 4.89 11.61
N THR A 42 13.08 5.54 10.48
CA THR A 42 12.40 4.91 9.34
C THR A 42 13.21 3.72 8.83
N ARG A 43 14.54 3.83 8.80
CA ARG A 43 15.45 2.72 8.52
C ARG A 43 15.39 1.63 9.60
N GLN A 44 15.37 1.97 10.89
CA GLN A 44 15.22 0.95 11.96
C GLN A 44 13.84 0.28 12.01
N LEU A 45 12.78 1.00 11.63
CA LEU A 45 11.39 0.54 11.58
C LEU A 45 11.14 -0.35 10.35
N PHE A 46 11.63 0.05 9.17
CA PHE A 46 11.33 -0.63 7.91
C PHE A 46 12.51 -1.43 7.33
N GLY A 47 13.76 -1.25 7.75
CA GLY A 47 14.90 -1.87 7.05
C GLY A 47 16.23 -1.90 7.77
N GLY A 48 16.50 -3.04 8.40
CA GLY A 48 17.83 -3.66 8.38
C GLY A 48 17.92 -4.71 7.26
N GLU A 49 19.11 -5.27 7.01
CA GLU A 49 19.35 -6.37 6.04
C GLU A 49 18.84 -7.75 6.51
N THR A 50 18.17 -7.79 7.65
CA THR A 50 17.74 -9.04 8.31
C THR A 50 16.28 -9.36 7.96
N TRP A 51 15.89 -10.64 7.98
CA TRP A 51 14.51 -11.16 7.86
C TRP A 51 13.46 -10.40 8.71
N ARG A 52 13.90 -9.81 9.83
CA ARG A 52 13.09 -8.95 10.71
C ARG A 52 12.65 -7.64 10.05
N GLY A 53 13.38 -7.13 9.07
CA GLY A 53 13.04 -5.94 8.29
C GLY A 53 11.83 -6.18 7.38
N GLN A 54 11.79 -7.33 6.69
CA GLN A 54 10.64 -7.72 5.88
C GLN A 54 9.37 -7.88 6.74
N LEU A 55 9.45 -8.57 7.88
CA LEU A 55 8.31 -8.75 8.79
C LEU A 55 7.74 -7.43 9.31
N LYS A 56 8.60 -6.46 9.65
CA LYS A 56 8.14 -5.14 10.09
C LYS A 56 7.52 -4.33 8.96
N ALA A 57 8.15 -4.35 7.78
CA ALA A 57 7.61 -3.68 6.60
C ALA A 57 6.25 -4.27 6.19
N TRP A 58 6.09 -5.58 6.31
CA TRP A 58 4.84 -6.30 6.12
C TRP A 58 3.78 -5.88 7.15
N ALA A 59 4.10 -5.88 8.44
CA ALA A 59 3.19 -5.43 9.50
C ALA A 59 2.75 -3.97 9.34
N TRP A 60 3.69 -3.08 8.98
CA TRP A 60 3.37 -1.69 8.67
C TRP A 60 2.51 -1.55 7.41
N GLY A 61 2.78 -2.33 6.36
CA GLY A 61 1.96 -2.36 5.15
C GLY A 61 0.53 -2.85 5.41
N MET A 62 0.37 -3.79 6.34
CA MET A 62 -0.93 -4.30 6.77
C MET A 62 -1.71 -3.29 7.63
N LEU A 63 -1.01 -2.46 8.41
CA LEU A 63 -1.61 -1.45 9.29
C LEU A 63 -1.96 -0.15 8.54
N LEU A 64 -1.27 0.16 7.45
CA LEU A 64 -1.43 1.40 6.68
C LEU A 64 -2.49 1.21 5.58
N PRO A 65 -3.68 1.83 5.70
CA PRO A 65 -4.75 1.70 4.72
C PRO A 65 -4.47 2.60 3.50
N VAL A 66 -3.52 2.20 2.67
CA VAL A 66 -3.16 2.89 1.43
C VAL A 66 -3.58 2.06 0.24
N CYS A 67 -4.34 2.66 -0.68
CA CYS A 67 -4.66 2.03 -1.95
C CYS A 67 -3.42 2.02 -2.87
N SER A 68 -3.46 1.25 -3.97
CA SER A 68 -2.32 1.05 -4.87
C SER A 68 -1.59 2.32 -5.31
N LEU A 69 -2.30 3.46 -5.37
CA LEU A 69 -1.76 4.78 -5.74
C LEU A 69 -1.10 5.52 -4.56
N GLY A 70 -1.55 5.29 -3.32
CA GLY A 70 -0.98 5.93 -2.12
C GLY A 70 0.36 5.33 -1.67
N VAL A 71 0.72 4.15 -2.17
CA VAL A 71 2.00 3.47 -1.88
C VAL A 71 3.20 4.16 -2.54
N PHE A 72 3.02 4.78 -3.72
CA PHE A 72 4.09 5.44 -4.46
C PHE A 72 4.84 6.52 -3.68
N PRO A 73 4.19 7.53 -3.04
CA PRO A 73 4.91 8.54 -2.26
C PRO A 73 5.64 7.95 -1.05
N ILE A 74 5.09 6.90 -0.43
CA ILE A 74 5.73 6.22 0.70
C ILE A 74 6.96 5.44 0.24
N MET A 75 6.88 4.71 -0.89
CA MET A 75 8.04 4.04 -1.48
C MET A 75 9.16 5.03 -1.85
N ALA A 76 8.80 6.20 -2.39
CA ALA A 76 9.77 7.24 -2.72
C ALA A 76 10.52 7.73 -1.46
N GLU A 77 9.80 7.88 -0.34
CA GLU A 77 10.40 8.29 0.93
C GLU A 77 11.24 7.16 1.58
N LEU A 78 10.78 5.91 1.52
CA LEU A 78 11.55 4.75 1.99
C LEU A 78 12.86 4.58 1.20
N ARG A 79 12.83 4.81 -0.12
CA ARG A 79 14.06 4.83 -0.95
C ARG A 79 15.00 5.95 -0.51
N ARG A 80 14.49 7.15 -0.24
CA ARG A 80 15.30 8.27 0.26
C ARG A 80 15.92 7.98 1.63
N SER A 81 15.20 7.23 2.48
CA SER A 81 15.65 6.81 3.80
C SER A 81 16.65 5.62 3.77
N LYS A 82 17.12 5.19 2.59
CA LYS A 82 18.04 4.06 2.41
C LYS A 82 17.55 2.75 3.06
N VAL A 83 16.23 2.53 3.07
CA VAL A 83 15.62 1.25 3.47
C VAL A 83 16.00 0.16 2.46
N SER A 84 16.17 -1.09 2.92
CA SER A 84 16.52 -2.21 2.04
C SER A 84 15.45 -2.40 0.95
N THR A 85 15.90 -2.57 -0.30
CA THR A 85 15.00 -2.73 -1.46
C THR A 85 13.97 -3.85 -1.25
N GLY A 86 14.39 -4.95 -0.60
CA GLY A 86 13.48 -6.05 -0.23
C GLY A 86 12.31 -5.58 0.64
N SER A 87 12.57 -4.83 1.71
CA SER A 87 11.51 -4.33 2.60
C SER A 87 10.61 -3.30 1.92
N ILE A 88 11.13 -2.50 0.99
CA ILE A 88 10.33 -1.56 0.19
C ILE A 88 9.37 -2.34 -0.72
N ILE A 89 9.83 -3.41 -1.36
CA ILE A 89 9.01 -4.26 -2.22
C ILE A 89 7.97 -5.01 -1.38
N THR A 90 8.36 -5.58 -0.23
CA THR A 90 7.42 -6.25 0.69
C THR A 90 6.34 -5.30 1.16
N PHE A 91 6.69 -4.08 1.60
CA PHE A 91 5.70 -3.07 1.98
C PHE A 91 4.76 -2.74 0.81
N ALA A 92 5.31 -2.51 -0.38
CA ALA A 92 4.55 -2.13 -1.57
C ALA A 92 3.61 -3.23 -2.08
N LEU A 93 3.97 -4.50 -1.89
CA LEU A 93 3.13 -5.65 -2.23
C LEU A 93 2.03 -5.86 -1.18
N THR A 94 2.33 -5.62 0.09
CA THR A 94 1.40 -5.89 1.21
C THR A 94 0.32 -4.84 1.35
N ALA A 95 0.67 -3.55 1.20
CA ALA A 95 -0.24 -2.42 1.37
C ALA A 95 -1.51 -2.49 0.48
N PRO A 96 -1.44 -2.77 -0.84
CA PRO A 96 -2.65 -2.89 -1.67
C PRO A 96 -3.45 -4.17 -1.38
N LEU A 97 -2.80 -5.21 -0.84
CA LEU A 97 -3.43 -6.50 -0.56
C LEU A 97 -4.44 -6.41 0.59
N PHE A 98 -4.15 -5.59 1.61
CA PHE A 98 -5.03 -5.34 2.76
C PHE A 98 -5.89 -4.08 2.62
N ASN A 99 -6.12 -3.62 1.39
CA ASN A 99 -6.98 -2.46 1.16
C ASN A 99 -8.39 -2.75 1.71
N PRO A 100 -8.92 -1.93 2.64
CA PRO A 100 -10.23 -2.14 3.23
C PRO A 100 -11.36 -2.15 2.19
N LEU A 101 -11.20 -1.46 1.05
CA LEU A 101 -12.16 -1.57 -0.07
C LEU A 101 -12.12 -2.97 -0.69
N SER A 102 -10.94 -3.53 -0.96
CA SER A 102 -10.83 -4.89 -1.49
C SER A 102 -11.35 -5.94 -0.51
N LEU A 103 -11.11 -5.75 0.80
CA LEU A 103 -11.70 -6.60 1.84
C LEU A 103 -13.21 -6.43 1.91
N LEU A 104 -13.73 -5.20 1.82
CA LEU A 104 -15.17 -4.94 1.85
C LEU A 104 -15.89 -5.52 0.62
N TYR A 105 -15.29 -5.40 -0.57
CA TYR A 105 -15.75 -6.08 -1.77
C TYR A 105 -15.65 -7.60 -1.63
N GLY A 106 -14.54 -8.10 -1.08
CA GLY A 106 -14.33 -9.53 -0.81
C GLY A 106 -15.37 -10.10 0.16
N PHE A 107 -15.67 -9.42 1.26
CA PHE A 107 -16.72 -9.83 2.20
C PHE A 107 -18.13 -9.71 1.60
N SER A 108 -18.35 -8.77 0.68
CA SER A 108 -19.65 -8.60 0.03
C SER A 108 -19.92 -9.64 -1.07
N LEU A 109 -18.89 -10.26 -1.67
CA LEU A 109 -19.02 -11.23 -2.76
C LEU A 109 -18.59 -12.66 -2.41
N ALA A 110 -17.74 -12.87 -1.39
CA ALA A 110 -17.17 -14.16 -1.04
C ALA A 110 -17.47 -14.55 0.42
N THR A 111 -17.75 -15.83 0.65
CA THR A 111 -17.92 -16.42 1.98
C THR A 111 -16.71 -16.08 2.85
N PRO A 112 -16.88 -15.63 4.10
CA PRO A 112 -15.78 -15.16 4.96
C PRO A 112 -14.61 -16.14 5.08
N GLY A 113 -14.87 -17.45 5.02
CA GLY A 113 -13.83 -18.48 5.00
C GLY A 113 -12.85 -18.39 3.82
N MET A 114 -13.29 -17.95 2.65
CA MET A 114 -12.44 -17.82 1.47
C MET A 114 -11.56 -16.58 1.52
N VAL A 115 -12.05 -15.48 2.12
CA VAL A 115 -11.26 -14.27 2.38
C VAL A 115 -10.10 -14.58 3.33
N PHE A 116 -10.38 -15.31 4.43
CA PHE A 116 -9.33 -15.75 5.35
C PHE A 116 -8.34 -16.71 4.69
N ALA A 117 -8.81 -17.67 3.90
CA ALA A 117 -7.92 -18.59 3.18
C ALA A 117 -7.01 -17.86 2.18
N PHE A 118 -7.53 -16.88 1.44
CA PHE A 118 -6.74 -16.07 0.51
C PHE A 118 -5.72 -15.18 1.24
N ALA A 119 -6.11 -14.56 2.35
CA ALA A 119 -5.21 -13.77 3.17
C ALA A 119 -4.07 -14.62 3.75
N PHE A 120 -4.36 -15.81 4.25
CA PHE A 120 -3.35 -16.76 4.73
C PHE A 120 -2.46 -17.32 3.62
N ALA A 121 -3.03 -17.67 2.47
CA ALA A 121 -2.26 -18.17 1.33
C ALA A 121 -1.30 -17.11 0.78
N SER A 122 -1.77 -15.86 0.66
CA SER A 122 -0.91 -14.75 0.25
C SER A 122 0.16 -14.41 1.29
N LEU A 123 -0.07 -14.71 2.57
CA LEU A 123 0.94 -14.63 3.64
C LEU A 123 2.06 -15.64 3.48
N ILE A 124 1.73 -16.83 2.96
CA ILE A 124 2.66 -17.94 2.80
C ILE A 124 3.53 -17.74 1.55
N ILE A 125 3.01 -17.02 0.55
CA ILE A 125 3.69 -16.78 -0.74
C ILE A 125 4.69 -15.60 -0.66
N VAL A 126 4.48 -14.63 0.24
CA VAL A 126 5.33 -13.42 0.40
C VAL A 126 6.33 -13.61 1.53
#